data_AF-A0A948YSA4-F1
#
_entry.id   AF-A0A948YSA4-F1
#
_cell.length_a   1.000
_cell.length_b   1.000
_cell.length_c   1.000
_cell.angle_alpha   90.00
_cell.angle_beta   90.00
_cell.angle_gamma   90.00
#
_symmetry.space_group_name_H-M   'P 1'
#
loop_
_entity.id
_entity.type
_entity.pdbx_description
1 polymer ?
#
loop_
_entity_poly.entity_id
_entity_poly.type
_entity_poly.pdbx_seq_one_letter_code
_entity_poly.pdbx_strand_id
1 'polypeptide(L)'
;MVKDMLGALIRKIVDLPLEMLNVIYDLSEKLSGEAGQEWLTELKKFLRKENCWTGVVAETILRLISGGKSLVLDSVDGTETLADAKDMFAYIDSDFKNYGADEPGQPTAETPVGVHEMIKDAAFSQMFGSLSSDVRKLCLTQHQIKNFVKKHRKWLRTEGYATFFLFESKGQFFVAGVRFHAVGSLHVLVYRFGLAHVWRAEHRHRVVVPKLA
;
A
#
# COMPACT_ATOMS: atom_id res chain seq x y z
N MET A 1 18.32 -22.89 -42.15
CA MET A 1 19.43 -22.96 -41.16
C MET A 1 18.88 -22.51 -39.83
N VAL A 2 18.71 -23.42 -38.87
CA VAL A 2 18.43 -23.03 -37.48
C VAL A 2 19.68 -22.32 -37.00
N LYS A 3 19.57 -21.03 -36.70
CA LYS A 3 20.65 -20.24 -36.09
C LYS A 3 21.18 -21.02 -34.89
N ASP A 4 22.49 -21.08 -34.69
CA ASP A 4 23.10 -21.73 -33.51
C ASP A 4 22.74 -20.94 -32.23
N MET A 5 21.50 -21.09 -31.79
CA MET A 5 20.91 -20.37 -30.67
C MET A 5 21.46 -20.91 -29.36
N LEU A 6 21.70 -22.21 -29.28
CA LEU A 6 22.25 -22.85 -28.10
C LEU A 6 23.70 -22.43 -27.86
N GLY A 7 24.57 -22.52 -28.87
CA GLY A 7 25.97 -22.12 -28.72
C GLY A 7 26.13 -20.61 -28.48
N ALA A 8 25.26 -19.78 -29.06
CA ALA A 8 25.22 -18.35 -28.74
C ALA A 8 24.74 -18.06 -27.32
N LEU A 9 23.75 -18.81 -26.82
CA LEU A 9 23.21 -18.66 -25.46
C LEU A 9 24.25 -19.08 -24.41
N ILE A 10 24.88 -20.25 -24.57
CA ILE A 10 25.88 -20.75 -23.61
C ILE A 10 27.05 -19.78 -23.49
N ARG A 11 27.57 -19.25 -24.61
CA ARG A 11 28.63 -18.23 -24.58
C ARG A 11 28.25 -17.00 -23.77
N LYS A 12 27.01 -16.53 -23.90
CA LYS A 12 26.51 -15.37 -23.14
C LYS A 12 26.32 -15.66 -21.66
N ILE A 13 25.97 -16.90 -21.31
CA ILE A 13 25.73 -17.30 -19.91
C ILE A 13 27.05 -17.41 -19.16
N VAL A 14 28.10 -17.99 -19.77
CA VAL A 14 29.40 -18.25 -19.12
C VAL A 14 30.07 -16.99 -18.57
N ASP A 15 29.82 -15.84 -19.19
CA ASP A 15 30.41 -14.55 -18.79
C ASP A 15 29.60 -13.80 -17.72
N LEU A 16 28.48 -14.36 -17.23
CA LEU A 16 27.61 -13.67 -16.28
C LEU A 16 28.08 -13.79 -14.82
N PRO A 17 27.84 -12.76 -13.99
CA PRO A 17 28.01 -12.86 -12.55
C PRO A 17 27.17 -13.99 -11.95
N LEU A 18 27.66 -14.59 -10.86
CA LEU A 18 27.01 -15.73 -10.20
C LEU A 18 25.54 -15.44 -9.80
N GLU A 19 25.24 -14.22 -9.38
CA GLU A 19 23.87 -13.80 -9.05
C GLU A 19 22.93 -13.90 -10.27
N MET A 20 23.41 -13.49 -11.45
CA MET A 20 22.64 -13.59 -12.69
C MET A 20 22.54 -15.04 -13.19
N LEU A 21 23.58 -15.86 -12.96
CA LEU A 21 23.54 -17.29 -13.26
C LEU A 21 22.47 -18.01 -12.45
N ASN A 22 22.35 -17.71 -11.15
CA ASN A 22 21.31 -18.28 -10.30
C ASN A 22 19.90 -17.95 -10.82
N VAL A 23 19.67 -16.69 -11.22
CA VAL A 23 18.38 -16.28 -11.79
C VAL A 23 18.08 -17.01 -13.10
N ILE A 24 19.07 -17.20 -13.97
CA ILE A 24 18.90 -17.94 -15.23
C ILE A 24 18.65 -19.43 -14.98
N TYR A 25 19.34 -20.01 -13.99
CA TYR A 25 19.11 -21.40 -13.58
C TYR A 25 17.68 -21.59 -13.07
N ASP A 26 17.23 -20.75 -12.13
CA ASP A 26 15.88 -20.78 -11.60
C ASP A 26 14.83 -20.61 -12.71
N LEU A 27 15.05 -19.66 -13.63
CA LEU A 27 14.17 -19.48 -14.78
C LEU A 27 14.11 -20.75 -15.65
N SER A 28 15.25 -21.42 -15.85
CA SER A 28 15.34 -22.64 -16.65
C SER A 28 14.56 -23.79 -16.00
N GLU A 29 14.69 -23.97 -14.68
CA GLU A 29 13.91 -24.94 -13.89
C GLU A 29 12.40 -24.66 -13.97
N LYS A 30 12.00 -23.39 -13.90
CA LYS A 30 10.57 -23.02 -14.01
C LYS A 30 10.00 -23.27 -15.41
N LEU A 31 10.79 -23.03 -16.45
CA LEU A 31 10.39 -23.27 -17.84
C LEU A 31 10.32 -24.76 -18.18
N SER A 32 11.11 -25.62 -17.52
CA SER A 32 11.11 -27.06 -17.74
C SER A 32 10.08 -27.82 -16.89
N GLY A 33 9.55 -27.20 -15.83
CA GLY A 33 8.55 -27.80 -14.93
C GLY A 33 7.12 -27.85 -15.48
N GLU A 34 6.20 -28.39 -14.67
CA GLU A 34 4.78 -28.60 -15.04
C GLU A 34 4.04 -27.29 -15.42
N ALA A 35 4.41 -26.17 -14.81
CA ALA A 35 3.89 -24.84 -15.14
C ALA A 35 4.66 -24.14 -16.28
N GLY A 36 5.52 -24.85 -17.02
CA GLY A 36 6.45 -24.25 -17.98
C GLY A 36 5.78 -23.41 -19.08
N GLN A 37 4.57 -23.78 -19.53
CA GLN A 37 3.82 -22.99 -20.53
C GLN A 37 3.27 -21.68 -19.98
N GLU A 38 2.85 -21.66 -18.71
CA GLU A 38 2.44 -20.44 -18.03
C GLU A 38 3.64 -19.50 -17.87
N TRP A 39 4.76 -20.03 -17.36
CA TRP A 39 6.02 -19.30 -17.23
C TRP A 39 6.51 -18.74 -18.56
N LEU A 40 6.44 -19.52 -19.64
CA LEU A 40 6.81 -19.05 -20.97
C LEU A 40 5.90 -17.92 -21.46
N THR A 41 4.60 -17.99 -21.17
CA THR A 41 3.62 -16.97 -21.55
C THR A 41 3.88 -15.65 -20.81
N GLU A 42 4.09 -15.71 -19.51
CA GLU A 42 4.35 -14.54 -18.68
C GLU A 42 5.75 -13.96 -18.93
N LEU A 43 6.76 -14.80 -19.17
CA LEU A 43 8.10 -14.35 -19.57
C LEU A 43 8.07 -13.61 -20.92
N LYS A 44 7.28 -14.07 -21.88
CA LYS A 44 7.10 -13.36 -23.16
C LYS A 44 6.50 -11.98 -22.96
N LYS A 45 5.52 -11.83 -22.07
CA LYS A 45 4.96 -10.52 -21.70
C LYS A 45 6.03 -9.64 -21.04
N PHE A 46 6.78 -10.18 -20.09
CA PHE A 46 7.90 -9.50 -19.43
C PHE A 46 8.93 -8.96 -20.43
N LEU A 47 9.39 -9.79 -21.38
CA LEU A 47 10.35 -9.40 -22.41
C LEU A 47 9.83 -8.29 -23.35
N ARG A 48 8.52 -8.17 -23.51
CA ARG A 48 7.86 -7.10 -24.28
C ARG A 48 7.49 -5.87 -23.45
N LYS A 49 7.78 -5.88 -22.13
CA LYS A 49 7.36 -4.85 -21.16
C LYS A 49 5.84 -4.72 -21.04
N GLU A 50 5.12 -5.82 -21.23
CA GLU A 50 3.69 -5.92 -20.97
C GLU A 50 3.44 -6.33 -19.49
N ASN A 51 2.23 -6.08 -18.98
CA ASN A 51 1.83 -6.55 -17.66
C ASN A 51 1.86 -8.10 -17.61
N CYS A 52 2.71 -8.67 -16.75
CA CYS A 52 2.84 -10.10 -16.53
C CYS A 52 2.47 -10.49 -15.10
N TRP A 53 2.16 -11.77 -14.88
CA TRP A 53 1.76 -12.38 -13.61
C TRP A 53 0.51 -11.76 -13.00
N THR A 54 -0.35 -11.16 -13.83
CA THR A 54 -1.62 -10.56 -13.40
C THR A 54 -2.59 -11.66 -12.96
N GLY A 55 -2.63 -11.96 -11.66
CA GLY A 55 -3.45 -13.01 -11.05
C GLY A 55 -2.68 -14.08 -10.27
N VAL A 56 -1.34 -14.08 -10.34
CA VAL A 56 -0.46 -15.04 -9.61
C VAL A 56 0.31 -14.36 -8.46
N VAL A 57 0.15 -13.04 -8.29
CA VAL A 57 0.90 -12.26 -7.29
C VAL A 57 0.19 -12.23 -5.94
N ALA A 58 0.82 -12.92 -4.98
CA ALA A 58 0.63 -12.87 -3.53
C ALA A 58 -0.78 -13.22 -3.03
N GLU A 59 -0.87 -13.95 -1.91
CA GLU A 59 -2.09 -13.90 -1.11
C GLU A 59 -2.42 -12.43 -0.83
N THR A 60 -3.45 -11.92 -1.50
CA THR A 60 -3.72 -10.48 -1.53
C THR A 60 -4.11 -10.06 -0.12
N ILE A 61 -3.26 -9.27 0.55
CA ILE A 61 -3.56 -8.79 1.90
C ILE A 61 -4.76 -7.84 1.86
N LEU A 62 -4.87 -7.09 0.78
CA LEU A 62 -5.83 -6.01 0.59
C LEU A 62 -6.64 -6.24 -0.69
N ARG A 63 -7.95 -6.04 -0.60
CA ARG A 63 -8.89 -6.03 -1.73
C ARG A 63 -9.41 -4.60 -1.94
N LEU A 64 -9.29 -4.07 -3.16
CA LEU A 64 -9.87 -2.76 -3.50
C LEU A 64 -11.41 -2.82 -3.41
N ILE A 65 -12.01 -2.00 -2.54
CA ILE A 65 -13.48 -1.94 -2.38
C ILE A 65 -14.08 -0.67 -2.98
N SER A 66 -13.26 0.35 -3.25
CA SER A 66 -13.71 1.55 -3.97
C SER A 66 -13.68 1.39 -5.50
N GLY A 67 -13.51 0.18 -6.02
CA GLY A 67 -13.48 -0.11 -7.45
C GLY A 67 -14.67 0.52 -8.18
N GLY A 68 -14.40 1.30 -9.24
CA GLY A 68 -15.43 2.01 -10.01
C GLY A 68 -16.01 3.27 -9.35
N LYS A 69 -15.54 3.69 -8.16
CA LYS A 69 -15.92 4.97 -7.53
C LYS A 69 -14.77 5.98 -7.64
N SER A 70 -15.11 7.20 -8.00
CA SER A 70 -14.18 8.34 -7.95
C SER A 70 -14.23 8.94 -6.56
N LEU A 71 -13.17 8.72 -5.78
CA LEU A 71 -12.97 9.34 -4.48
C LEU A 71 -11.82 10.33 -4.64
N VAL A 72 -12.11 11.61 -4.49
CA VAL A 72 -11.14 12.69 -4.65
C VAL A 72 -11.13 13.53 -3.38
N LEU A 73 -9.95 13.72 -2.82
CA LEU A 73 -9.68 14.68 -1.76
C LEU A 73 -9.54 16.06 -2.37
N ASP A 74 -10.05 17.08 -1.67
CA ASP A 74 -9.88 18.46 -2.11
C ASP A 74 -8.41 18.88 -1.99
N SER A 75 -8.03 19.95 -2.68
CA SER A 75 -6.77 20.61 -2.38
C SER A 75 -6.80 21.16 -0.95
N VAL A 76 -5.66 21.08 -0.28
CA VAL A 76 -5.49 21.56 1.11
C VAL A 76 -4.18 22.32 1.23
N ASP A 77 -4.13 23.25 2.17
CA ASP A 77 -2.94 24.07 2.45
C ASP A 77 -1.88 23.37 3.34
N GLY A 78 -2.21 22.19 3.85
CA GLY A 78 -1.32 21.40 4.72
C GLY A 78 -1.23 21.86 6.19
N THR A 79 -1.88 22.96 6.57
CA THR A 79 -1.71 23.58 7.90
C THR A 79 -2.37 22.80 9.04
N GLU A 80 -3.40 22.01 8.76
CA GLU A 80 -4.13 21.26 9.78
C GLU A 80 -3.46 19.93 10.15
N THR A 81 -3.48 19.59 11.45
CA THR A 81 -2.94 18.36 12.02
C THR A 81 -4.04 17.52 12.67
N LEU A 82 -3.82 16.22 12.82
CA LEU A 82 -4.73 15.32 13.54
C LEU A 82 -4.64 15.53 15.07
N ALA A 83 -3.47 15.95 15.56
CA ALA A 83 -3.20 16.16 16.98
C ALA A 83 -4.07 17.26 17.61
N ASP A 84 -4.53 18.24 16.81
CA ASP A 84 -5.35 19.37 17.27
C ASP A 84 -6.78 19.36 16.70
N ALA A 85 -7.18 18.28 16.00
CA ALA A 85 -8.49 18.12 15.35
C ALA A 85 -9.64 17.79 16.31
N LYS A 86 -9.77 18.53 17.41
CA LYS A 86 -10.80 18.35 18.46
C LYS A 86 -12.22 18.66 17.98
N ASP A 87 -12.33 19.41 16.88
CA ASP A 87 -13.58 19.67 16.17
C ASP A 87 -14.15 18.40 15.49
N MET A 88 -13.28 17.42 15.20
CA MET A 88 -13.62 16.23 14.43
C MET A 88 -13.59 14.95 15.26
N PHE A 89 -12.61 14.81 16.16
CA PHE A 89 -12.40 13.59 16.94
C PHE A 89 -12.74 13.79 18.42
N ALA A 90 -13.57 12.89 18.95
CA ALA A 90 -13.91 12.85 20.37
C ALA A 90 -12.72 12.39 21.22
N TYR A 91 -11.81 11.61 20.63
CA TYR A 91 -10.55 11.20 21.24
C TYR A 91 -9.42 11.33 20.23
N ILE A 92 -8.32 11.93 20.67
CA ILE A 92 -7.08 12.07 19.94
C ILE A 92 -5.99 11.46 20.81
N ASP A 93 -5.26 10.52 20.24
CA ASP A 93 -4.16 9.85 20.89
C ASP A 93 -3.01 10.82 21.24
N SER A 94 -2.59 10.84 22.50
CA SER A 94 -1.52 11.71 22.96
C SER A 94 -0.18 11.37 22.30
N ASP A 95 -0.05 10.16 21.77
CA ASP A 95 1.13 9.70 21.06
C ASP A 95 1.42 10.46 19.76
N PHE A 96 0.45 11.20 19.21
CA PHE A 96 0.74 12.14 18.12
C PHE A 96 1.81 13.15 18.57
N LYS A 97 1.70 13.68 19.78
CA LYS A 97 2.66 14.63 20.35
C LYS A 97 3.87 13.90 20.92
N ASN A 98 3.67 12.77 21.62
CA ASN A 98 4.79 12.03 22.22
C ASN A 98 5.78 11.49 21.18
N TYR A 99 5.31 11.11 20.00
CA TYR A 99 6.16 10.67 18.89
C TYR A 99 6.58 11.80 17.96
N GLY A 100 6.09 13.03 18.17
CA GLY A 100 6.34 14.15 17.28
C GLY A 100 5.74 13.98 15.89
N ALA A 101 4.64 13.22 15.79
CA ALA A 101 3.87 12.95 14.58
C ALA A 101 2.78 14.03 14.33
N ASP A 102 2.96 15.22 14.90
CA ASP A 102 2.02 16.34 14.92
C ASP A 102 2.48 17.52 14.03
N GLU A 103 3.39 17.28 13.10
CA GLU A 103 3.88 18.29 12.17
C GLU A 103 2.84 18.59 11.06
N PRO A 104 2.58 19.88 10.76
CA PRO A 104 1.82 20.27 9.57
C PRO A 104 2.44 19.72 8.28
N GLY A 105 1.60 19.40 7.32
CA GLY A 105 2.03 18.91 6.01
C GLY A 105 2.29 20.05 5.02
N GLN A 106 2.74 19.67 3.82
CA GLN A 106 2.80 20.59 2.69
C GLN A 106 1.42 20.75 2.04
N PRO A 107 1.16 21.87 1.33
CA PRO A 107 -0.01 21.99 0.48
C PRO A 107 -0.08 20.87 -0.55
N THR A 108 -1.28 20.37 -0.81
CA THR A 108 -1.51 19.32 -1.81
C THR A 108 -2.62 19.72 -2.75
N ALA A 109 -2.49 19.36 -4.03
CA ALA A 109 -3.58 19.47 -5.00
C ALA A 109 -4.69 18.43 -4.72
N GLU A 110 -5.77 18.50 -5.48
CA GLU A 110 -6.80 17.47 -5.46
C GLU A 110 -6.17 16.09 -5.71
N THR A 111 -6.50 15.14 -4.84
CA THR A 111 -5.82 13.84 -4.82
C THR A 111 -6.84 12.71 -4.91
N PRO A 112 -6.86 11.94 -6.01
CA PRO A 112 -7.66 10.73 -6.09
C PRO A 112 -7.15 9.67 -5.10
N VAL A 113 -8.07 8.99 -4.42
CA VAL A 113 -7.75 7.96 -3.43
C VAL A 113 -8.49 6.65 -3.70
N GLY A 114 -7.89 5.55 -3.25
CA GLY A 114 -8.47 4.22 -3.24
C GLY A 114 -8.69 3.74 -1.81
N VAL A 115 -9.77 3.00 -1.58
CA VAL A 115 -10.07 2.35 -0.30
C VAL A 115 -9.98 0.85 -0.50
N HIS A 116 -9.12 0.23 0.29
CA HIS A 116 -8.91 -1.21 0.30
C HIS A 116 -9.42 -1.78 1.61
N GLU A 117 -9.85 -3.03 1.58
CA GLU A 117 -10.25 -3.80 2.75
C GLU A 117 -9.27 -4.95 2.96
N MET A 118 -8.88 -5.15 4.21
CA MET A 118 -7.99 -6.23 4.61
C MET A 118 -8.73 -7.56 4.58
N ILE A 119 -8.17 -8.53 3.85
CA ILE A 119 -8.71 -9.89 3.69
C ILE A 119 -7.75 -10.99 4.19
N LYS A 120 -6.53 -10.62 4.60
CA LYS A 120 -5.56 -11.50 5.27
C LYS A 120 -4.87 -10.74 6.42
N ASP A 121 -4.53 -11.48 7.49
CA ASP A 121 -3.79 -10.96 8.63
C ASP A 121 -2.45 -10.34 8.20
N ALA A 122 -2.16 -9.14 8.69
CA ALA A 122 -0.96 -8.42 8.28
C ALA A 122 -0.54 -7.33 9.28
N ALA A 123 0.76 -7.07 9.34
CA ALA A 123 1.33 -5.86 9.92
C ALA A 123 1.24 -4.68 8.94
N PHE A 124 1.49 -3.45 9.41
CA PHE A 124 1.47 -2.25 8.55
C PHE A 124 2.43 -2.32 7.38
N SER A 125 3.66 -2.76 7.63
CA SER A 125 4.68 -2.92 6.58
C SER A 125 4.21 -3.85 5.45
N GLN A 126 3.50 -4.93 5.79
CA GLN A 126 2.96 -5.87 4.81
C GLN A 126 1.76 -5.27 4.07
N MET A 127 0.83 -4.61 4.77
CA MET A 127 -0.33 -3.96 4.15
C MET A 127 0.08 -2.91 3.12
N PHE A 128 0.86 -1.91 3.53
CA PHE A 128 1.27 -0.83 2.63
C PHE A 128 2.33 -1.29 1.62
N GLY A 129 3.26 -2.17 2.02
CA GLY A 129 4.25 -2.75 1.12
C GLY A 129 3.63 -3.60 0.00
N SER A 130 2.45 -4.19 0.22
CA SER A 130 1.73 -4.92 -0.83
C SER A 130 1.15 -4.01 -1.92
N LEU A 131 0.98 -2.70 -1.65
CA LEU A 131 0.43 -1.72 -2.59
C LEU A 131 1.53 -0.97 -3.37
N SER A 132 2.72 -0.80 -2.76
CA SER A 132 3.87 -0.18 -3.42
C SER A 132 5.17 -0.54 -2.72
N SER A 133 6.24 -0.74 -3.48
CA SER A 133 7.60 -0.84 -2.95
C SER A 133 8.13 0.49 -2.41
N ASP A 134 7.57 1.62 -2.86
CA ASP A 134 7.87 2.96 -2.37
C ASP A 134 6.70 3.47 -1.52
N VAL A 135 6.72 3.15 -0.22
CA VAL A 135 5.66 3.49 0.73
C VAL A 135 5.45 4.99 0.88
N ARG A 136 6.44 5.83 0.55
CA ARG A 136 6.30 7.29 0.58
C ARG A 136 5.22 7.77 -0.38
N LYS A 137 5.06 7.11 -1.52
CA LYS A 137 3.99 7.42 -2.50
C LYS A 137 2.58 7.12 -1.99
N LEU A 138 2.47 6.31 -0.94
CA LEU A 138 1.20 5.96 -0.32
C LEU A 138 0.80 6.93 0.81
N CYS A 139 1.69 7.87 1.16
CA CYS A 139 1.45 8.82 2.25
C CYS A 139 0.40 9.87 1.85
N LEU A 140 -0.50 10.16 2.80
CA LEU A 140 -1.38 11.32 2.79
C LEU A 140 -0.89 12.32 3.83
N THR A 141 -1.14 13.61 3.63
CA THR A 141 -0.93 14.60 4.70
C THR A 141 -1.99 14.46 5.78
N GLN A 142 -1.71 14.92 7.00
CA GLN A 142 -2.69 14.93 8.09
C GLN A 142 -3.96 15.72 7.71
N HIS A 143 -3.80 16.85 7.02
CA HIS A 143 -4.90 17.65 6.49
C HIS A 143 -5.71 16.86 5.45
N GLN A 144 -5.08 16.12 4.53
CA GLN A 144 -5.77 15.22 3.61
C GLN A 144 -6.56 14.11 4.32
N ILE A 145 -6.02 13.55 5.41
CA ILE A 145 -6.72 12.56 6.24
C ILE A 145 -7.98 13.17 6.86
N LYS A 146 -7.89 14.39 7.43
CA LYS A 146 -9.07 15.14 7.92
C LYS A 146 -10.09 15.35 6.80
N ASN A 147 -9.65 15.78 5.61
CA ASN A 147 -10.51 15.96 4.45
C ASN A 147 -11.23 14.65 4.07
N PHE A 148 -10.52 13.51 4.06
CA PHE A 148 -11.13 12.19 3.82
C PHE A 148 -12.20 11.86 4.85
N VAL A 149 -11.90 12.00 6.14
CA VAL A 149 -12.82 11.67 7.23
C VAL A 149 -14.10 12.50 7.14
N LYS A 150 -13.98 13.79 6.78
CA LYS A 150 -15.10 14.71 6.61
C LYS A 150 -15.93 14.38 5.35
N LYS A 151 -15.27 14.25 4.19
CA LYS A 151 -15.92 14.16 2.88
C LYS A 151 -16.39 12.76 2.54
N HIS A 152 -15.61 11.74 2.89
CA HIS A 152 -15.80 10.35 2.50
C HIS A 152 -16.17 9.47 3.69
N ARG A 153 -16.85 10.03 4.71
CA ARG A 153 -17.20 9.38 5.97
C ARG A 153 -17.81 7.97 5.83
N LYS A 154 -18.63 7.74 4.80
CA LYS A 154 -19.24 6.42 4.49
C LYS A 154 -18.23 5.31 4.16
N TRP A 155 -17.01 5.69 3.78
CA TRP A 155 -15.92 4.76 3.48
C TRP A 155 -15.07 4.42 4.69
N LEU A 156 -15.28 5.09 5.83
CA LEU A 156 -14.68 4.66 7.09
C LEU A 156 -15.25 3.32 7.51
N ARG A 157 -14.40 2.50 8.12
CA ARG A 157 -14.80 1.27 8.76
C ARG A 157 -15.60 1.60 10.02
N THR A 158 -16.82 1.09 10.10
CA THR A 158 -17.72 1.23 11.24
C THR A 158 -17.50 0.12 12.28
N GLU A 159 -18.31 0.10 13.34
CA GLU A 159 -18.29 -0.95 14.39
C GLU A 159 -17.02 -0.94 15.25
N GLY A 160 -16.36 0.21 15.36
CA GLY A 160 -15.18 0.39 16.21
C GLY A 160 -13.87 -0.12 15.59
N TYR A 161 -13.90 -0.69 14.38
CA TYR A 161 -12.69 -1.09 13.67
C TYR A 161 -12.07 0.08 12.90
N ALA A 162 -10.75 0.03 12.73
CA ALA A 162 -9.99 1.15 12.20
C ALA A 162 -9.95 1.22 10.67
N THR A 163 -9.95 2.44 10.15
CA THR A 163 -9.43 2.80 8.82
C THR A 163 -8.05 3.40 8.98
N PHE A 164 -7.08 2.84 8.25
CA PHE A 164 -5.67 3.18 8.31
C PHE A 164 -5.27 4.11 7.17
N PHE A 165 -4.46 5.11 7.53
CA PHE A 165 -3.87 6.08 6.62
C PHE A 165 -2.38 6.16 6.93
N LEU A 166 -1.54 5.94 5.92
CA LEU A 166 -0.11 6.17 6.07
C LEU A 166 0.17 7.67 5.91
N PHE A 167 1.03 8.20 6.78
CA PHE A 167 1.52 9.57 6.66
C PHE A 167 2.99 9.64 7.10
N GLU A 168 3.64 10.73 6.73
CA GLU A 168 5.00 11.04 7.13
C GLU A 168 5.00 12.30 8.00
N SER A 169 5.84 12.31 9.02
CA SER A 169 6.12 13.47 9.87
C SER A 169 7.58 13.41 10.32
N LYS A 170 8.32 14.52 10.20
CA LYS A 170 9.75 14.63 10.56
C LYS A 170 10.62 13.52 9.97
N GLY A 171 10.35 13.11 8.74
CA GLY A 171 11.10 12.05 8.04
C GLY A 171 10.78 10.62 8.51
N GLN A 172 9.77 10.44 9.37
CA GLN A 172 9.35 9.14 9.90
C GLN A 172 7.94 8.79 9.42
N PHE A 173 7.69 7.48 9.21
CA PHE A 173 6.40 6.97 8.79
C PHE A 173 5.52 6.55 9.96
N PHE A 174 4.27 6.99 9.92
CA PHE A 174 3.25 6.72 10.91
C PHE A 174 1.96 6.26 10.24
N VAL A 175 1.14 5.54 10.99
CA VAL A 175 -0.19 5.13 10.56
C VAL A 175 -1.22 5.76 11.48
N ALA A 176 -2.11 6.58 10.92
CA ALA A 176 -3.28 7.06 11.63
C ALA A 176 -4.39 5.99 11.54
N GLY A 177 -4.90 5.54 12.68
CA GLY A 177 -6.03 4.64 12.78
C GLY A 177 -7.28 5.38 13.21
N VAL A 178 -8.20 5.63 12.27
CA VAL A 178 -9.49 6.27 12.56
C VAL A 178 -10.53 5.20 12.89
N ARG A 179 -11.07 5.23 14.11
CA ARG A 179 -12.16 4.33 14.55
C ARG A 179 -13.49 5.08 14.54
N PHE A 180 -14.50 4.49 13.91
CA PHE A 180 -15.88 4.97 13.93
C PHE A 180 -16.71 4.09 14.86
N HIS A 181 -17.13 4.64 16.00
CA HIS A 181 -17.94 3.94 16.99
C HIS A 181 -19.44 4.05 16.70
N ALA A 182 -20.23 3.09 17.22
CA ALA A 182 -21.67 2.99 16.94
C ALA A 182 -22.47 4.26 17.29
N VAL A 183 -22.03 5.02 18.29
CA VAL A 183 -22.63 6.31 18.70
C VAL A 183 -22.25 7.49 17.80
N GLY A 184 -21.55 7.25 16.69
CA GLY A 184 -21.13 8.29 15.74
C GLY A 184 -19.84 9.01 16.13
N SER A 185 -19.24 8.70 17.27
CA SER A 185 -17.97 9.30 17.69
C SER A 185 -16.80 8.75 16.87
N LEU A 186 -15.86 9.65 16.55
CA LEU A 186 -14.63 9.34 15.84
C LEU A 186 -13.45 9.45 16.80
N HIS A 187 -12.61 8.42 16.82
CA HIS A 187 -11.36 8.42 17.55
C HIS A 187 -10.22 8.30 16.55
N VAL A 188 -9.11 8.99 16.80
CA VAL A 188 -7.89 8.85 16.00
C VAL A 188 -6.72 8.40 16.87
N LEU A 189 -6.09 7.31 16.44
CA LEU A 189 -4.93 6.69 17.07
C LEU A 189 -3.73 6.85 16.15
N VAL A 190 -2.52 6.87 16.71
CA VAL A 190 -1.29 6.88 15.91
C VAL A 190 -0.44 5.67 16.24
N TYR A 191 0.13 5.06 15.20
CA TYR A 191 1.05 3.95 15.32
C TYR A 191 2.32 4.26 14.55
N ARG A 192 3.47 3.80 15.05
CA ARG A 192 4.70 3.79 14.26
C ARG A 192 4.54 2.77 13.14
N PHE A 193 4.99 3.11 11.92
CA PHE A 193 4.85 2.22 10.77
C PHE A 193 5.55 0.86 10.96
N GLY A 194 6.69 0.85 11.66
CA GLY A 194 7.44 -0.38 11.98
C GLY A 194 6.83 -1.25 13.09
N LEU A 195 5.65 -0.93 13.61
CA LEU A 195 4.99 -1.76 14.61
C LEU A 195 4.67 -3.14 14.02
N ALA A 196 5.26 -4.19 14.59
CA ALA A 196 5.09 -5.58 14.16
C ALA A 196 3.75 -6.22 14.59
N HIS A 197 2.82 -5.42 15.14
CA HIS A 197 1.50 -5.90 15.54
C HIS A 197 0.73 -6.38 14.30
N VAL A 198 0.23 -7.62 14.36
CA VAL A 198 -0.55 -8.23 13.30
C VAL A 198 -2.03 -7.89 13.51
N TRP A 199 -2.60 -7.19 12.54
CA TRP A 199 -4.02 -6.89 12.51
C TRP A 199 -4.78 -8.06 11.89
N ARG A 200 -5.93 -8.40 12.47
CA ARG A 200 -6.73 -9.56 12.04
C ARG A 200 -7.71 -9.23 10.92
N ALA A 201 -7.74 -10.06 9.88
CA ALA A 201 -8.60 -9.90 8.71
C ALA A 201 -10.08 -9.94 9.06
N GLU A 202 -10.46 -10.69 10.11
CA GLU A 202 -11.84 -10.79 10.60
C GLU A 202 -12.46 -9.41 10.94
N HIS A 203 -11.63 -8.44 11.32
CA HIS A 203 -12.06 -7.06 11.62
C HIS A 203 -12.31 -6.22 10.36
N ARG A 204 -11.84 -6.69 9.20
CA ARG A 204 -11.99 -6.03 7.89
C ARG A 204 -11.54 -4.57 7.94
N HIS A 205 -10.36 -4.34 8.52
CA HIS A 205 -9.74 -3.03 8.54
C HIS A 205 -9.65 -2.46 7.13
N ARG A 206 -9.79 -1.15 7.01
CA ARG A 206 -9.68 -0.47 5.72
C ARG A 206 -8.37 0.29 5.62
N VAL A 207 -7.82 0.37 4.42
CA VAL A 207 -6.59 1.10 4.12
C VAL A 207 -6.90 2.11 3.02
N VAL A 208 -6.58 3.38 3.26
CA VAL A 208 -6.78 4.45 2.28
C VAL A 208 -5.41 4.93 1.80
N VAL A 209 -5.25 4.97 0.48
CA VAL A 209 -4.02 5.43 -0.17
C VAL A 209 -4.35 6.32 -1.38
N PRO A 210 -3.45 7.24 -1.78
CA PRO A 210 -3.51 7.88 -3.08
C PRO A 210 -3.58 6.84 -4.21
N LYS A 211 -4.32 7.16 -5.29
CA LYS A 211 -4.17 6.40 -6.54
C LYS A 211 -2.85 6.81 -7.17
N LEU A 212 -1.95 5.86 -7.31
CA LEU A 212 -0.70 6.06 -8.04
C LEU A 212 -1.04 6.19 -9.53
N ALA A 213 -0.58 7.29 -10.15
CA ALA A 213 -0.72 7.56 -11.57
C ALA A 213 0.15 6.63 -12.42
#